data_AF-A0A7S3GR88-F1
#
_entry.id   AF-A0A7S3GR88-F1
#
_cell.length_a   1.000
_cell.length_b   1.000
_cell.length_c   1.000
_cell.angle_alpha   90.00
_cell.angle_beta   90.00
_cell.angle_gamma   90.00
#
_symmetry.space_group_name_H-M   'P 1'
#
loop_
_entity.id
_entity.type
_entity.pdbx_description
1 polymer ?
#
loop_
_entity_poly.entity_id
_entity_poly.type
_entity_poly.pdbx_seq_one_letter_code
_entity_poly.pdbx_strand_id
1 'polypeptide(L)'
;TDMLWSAYNFWCTPQHDGQSCDTVTPWAVPGIHKRSPELFHHIVQSRKNHFEGAPWWNPMQFPCANGKYYFSSVYKQLQSNRQHNHTIIVANEELDLYPLQVAQRVARVIGYNIDGMDLSVFKKVRINTQDNKGTNSVTSKENYMHGVYNISNYQPLSQKTRTVINKCWHEDCIALSKIPPYYKYTACHTELGTNTTSSSADDSDVIRLRLS
;
A
#
# COMPACT_ATOMS: atom_id res chain seq x y z
N THR A 1 5.17 -0.49 0.24
CA THR A 1 5.81 -1.30 1.28
C THR A 1 4.83 -1.86 2.30
N ASP A 2 3.95 -1.03 2.86
CA ASP A 2 2.94 -1.48 3.82
C ASP A 2 1.98 -2.52 3.22
N MET A 3 1.67 -2.45 1.93
CA MET A 3 0.89 -3.47 1.22
C MET A 3 1.47 -4.90 1.36
N LEU A 4 2.79 -5.08 1.19
CA LEU A 4 3.43 -6.40 1.32
C LEU A 4 3.42 -6.90 2.76
N TRP A 5 3.58 -5.97 3.71
CA TRP A 5 3.50 -6.27 5.13
C TRP A 5 2.07 -6.65 5.54
N SER A 6 1.06 -5.94 5.06
CA SER A 6 -0.35 -6.34 5.19
C SER A 6 -0.56 -7.71 4.60
N ALA A 7 -0.05 -7.96 3.39
CA ALA A 7 -0.27 -9.22 2.71
C ALA A 7 0.30 -10.43 3.44
N TYR A 8 1.52 -10.29 3.96
CA TYR A 8 2.13 -11.28 4.82
C TYR A 8 1.29 -11.61 6.06
N ASN A 9 0.70 -10.60 6.72
CA ASN A 9 -0.09 -10.80 7.94
C ASN A 9 -1.54 -11.24 7.66
N PHE A 10 -2.07 -10.93 6.48
CA PHE A 10 -3.44 -11.27 6.12
C PHE A 10 -3.54 -12.66 5.54
N TRP A 11 -2.67 -12.99 4.59
CA TRP A 11 -2.75 -14.23 3.83
C TRP A 11 -1.68 -15.24 4.24
N CYS A 12 -2.06 -16.50 4.23
CA CYS A 12 -1.10 -17.60 4.30
C CYS A 12 -0.65 -17.98 2.89
N THR A 13 0.52 -18.59 2.77
CA THR A 13 0.96 -19.18 1.51
C THR A 13 1.56 -20.56 1.75
N PRO A 14 1.29 -21.58 0.92
CA PRO A 14 1.88 -22.90 1.11
C PRO A 14 3.42 -22.89 1.15
N GLN A 15 4.05 -21.93 0.47
CA GLN A 15 5.51 -21.77 0.46
C GLN A 15 6.10 -21.33 1.80
N HIS A 16 5.33 -20.63 2.63
CA HIS A 16 5.79 -20.09 3.92
C HIS A 16 5.13 -20.78 5.12
N ASP A 17 3.90 -21.27 4.94
CA ASP A 17 3.03 -21.81 5.99
C ASP A 17 2.77 -23.32 5.82
N GLY A 18 3.26 -23.92 4.73
CA GLY A 18 3.11 -25.34 4.46
C GLY A 18 1.66 -25.79 4.32
N GLN A 19 1.38 -27.01 4.77
CA GLN A 19 0.05 -27.65 4.67
C GLN A 19 -1.02 -27.01 5.56
N SER A 20 -0.62 -26.16 6.50
CA SER A 20 -1.57 -25.45 7.37
C SER A 20 -2.30 -24.29 6.68
N CYS A 21 -1.85 -23.91 5.48
CA CYS A 21 -2.53 -22.91 4.67
C CYS A 21 -3.65 -23.52 3.84
N ASP A 22 -4.89 -23.13 4.14
CA ASP A 22 -6.05 -23.50 3.33
C ASP A 22 -5.98 -22.85 1.94
N THR A 23 -6.09 -23.67 0.90
CA THR A 23 -6.05 -23.20 -0.49
C THR A 23 -7.36 -22.55 -0.94
N VAL A 24 -8.47 -22.80 -0.24
CA VAL A 24 -9.79 -22.23 -0.54
C VAL A 24 -9.93 -20.85 0.11
N THR A 25 -9.57 -20.72 1.38
CA THR A 25 -9.53 -19.45 2.11
C THR A 25 -8.15 -19.21 2.71
N PRO A 26 -7.20 -18.62 1.96
CA PRO A 26 -5.79 -18.53 2.37
C PRO A 26 -5.57 -17.44 3.42
N TRP A 27 -6.31 -17.47 4.52
CA TRP A 27 -6.17 -16.53 5.64
C TRP A 27 -5.07 -16.99 6.59
N ALA A 28 -4.25 -16.05 7.04
CA ALA A 28 -3.31 -16.31 8.10
C ALA A 28 -4.03 -16.39 9.46
N VAL A 29 -3.87 -17.49 10.20
CA VAL A 29 -4.51 -17.75 11.49
C VAL A 29 -3.50 -17.58 12.64
N PRO A 30 -3.78 -16.73 13.64
CA PRO A 30 -2.97 -16.62 14.85
C PRO A 30 -2.83 -17.97 15.57
N GLY A 31 -1.63 -18.27 16.07
CA GLY A 31 -1.32 -19.54 16.73
C GLY A 31 -1.01 -20.71 15.79
N ILE A 32 -1.44 -20.64 14.52
CA ILE A 32 -1.08 -21.62 13.49
C ILE A 32 0.10 -21.10 12.67
N HIS A 33 -0.05 -19.91 12.08
CA HIS A 33 0.95 -19.31 11.22
C HIS A 33 1.84 -18.35 12.01
N LYS A 34 3.16 -18.54 11.88
CA LYS A 34 4.14 -17.68 12.54
C LYS A 34 4.37 -16.43 11.70
N ARG A 35 4.23 -15.26 12.33
CA ARG A 35 4.50 -13.96 11.71
C ARG A 35 5.40 -13.14 12.61
N SER A 36 6.45 -12.56 12.05
CA SER A 36 7.28 -11.57 12.72
C SER A 36 7.97 -10.66 11.69
N PRO A 37 8.37 -9.44 12.09
CA PRO A 37 9.15 -8.56 11.22
C PRO A 37 10.46 -9.18 10.74
N GLU A 38 11.10 -10.01 11.55
CA GLU A 38 12.36 -10.71 11.25
C GLU A 38 12.13 -11.81 10.22
N LEU A 39 11.11 -12.66 10.40
CA LEU A 39 10.78 -13.70 9.44
C LEU A 39 10.40 -13.09 8.08
N PHE A 40 9.63 -12.00 8.10
CA PHE A 40 9.32 -11.25 6.89
C PHE A 40 10.57 -10.65 6.24
N HIS A 41 11.51 -10.10 7.02
CA HIS A 41 12.79 -9.62 6.50
C HIS A 41 13.55 -10.72 5.77
N HIS A 42 13.63 -11.92 6.35
CA HIS A 42 14.30 -13.06 5.74
C HIS A 42 13.65 -13.48 4.41
N ILE A 43 12.32 -13.51 4.35
CA ILE A 43 11.57 -13.78 3.11
C ILE A 43 11.95 -12.76 2.03
N VAL A 44 11.86 -11.46 2.34
CA VAL A 44 12.18 -10.38 1.41
C VAL A 44 13.63 -10.48 0.92
N GLN A 45 14.59 -10.71 1.82
CA GLN A 45 16.01 -10.83 1.46
C GLN A 45 16.29 -12.02 0.55
N SER A 46 15.70 -13.18 0.84
CA SER A 46 15.90 -14.40 0.05
C SER A 46 15.37 -14.28 -1.39
N ARG A 47 14.37 -13.42 -1.60
CA ARG A 47 13.69 -13.24 -2.89
C ARG A 47 14.01 -11.91 -3.58
N LYS A 48 14.86 -11.05 -3.03
CA LYS A 48 15.08 -9.69 -3.57
C LYS A 48 15.60 -9.64 -5.01
N ASN A 49 16.28 -10.70 -5.45
CA ASN A 49 16.83 -10.82 -6.81
C ASN A 49 15.94 -11.65 -7.76
N HIS A 50 14.79 -12.11 -7.29
CA HIS A 50 13.86 -12.86 -8.13
C HIS A 50 12.86 -11.89 -8.74
N PHE A 51 12.88 -11.80 -10.08
CA PHE A 51 12.13 -10.81 -10.85
C PHE A 51 11.07 -11.44 -11.78
N GLU A 52 10.86 -12.75 -11.69
CA GLU A 52 10.00 -13.49 -12.61
C GLU A 52 8.55 -13.58 -12.13
N GLY A 53 7.61 -13.17 -12.99
CA GLY A 53 6.27 -13.75 -13.11
C GLY A 53 5.45 -13.90 -11.83
N ALA A 54 5.47 -12.91 -10.94
CA ALA A 54 4.65 -12.96 -9.74
C ALA A 54 3.16 -12.81 -10.07
N PRO A 55 2.31 -13.78 -9.72
CA PRO A 55 0.89 -13.60 -9.90
C PRO A 55 0.37 -12.53 -8.94
N TRP A 56 -0.57 -11.70 -9.43
CA TRP A 56 -1.16 -10.60 -8.67
C TRP A 56 -1.83 -11.03 -7.36
N TRP A 57 -2.29 -12.28 -7.30
CA TRP A 57 -2.92 -12.87 -6.11
C TRP A 57 -1.93 -13.37 -5.05
N ASN A 58 -0.62 -13.38 -5.33
CA ASN A 58 0.42 -13.78 -4.37
C ASN A 58 1.59 -12.77 -4.34
N PRO A 59 1.35 -11.56 -3.80
CA PRO A 59 2.35 -10.51 -3.77
C PRO A 59 3.61 -10.89 -2.94
N MET A 60 3.47 -11.90 -2.07
CA MET A 60 4.51 -12.42 -1.19
C MET A 60 5.50 -13.37 -1.87
N GLN A 61 5.12 -13.99 -2.99
CA GLN A 61 5.99 -14.94 -3.69
C GLN A 61 7.28 -14.28 -4.19
N PHE A 62 7.17 -13.05 -4.70
CA PHE A 62 8.30 -12.27 -5.20
C PHE A 62 8.13 -10.79 -4.82
N PRO A 63 8.50 -10.39 -3.58
CA PRO A 63 8.26 -9.05 -3.04
C PRO A 63 8.86 -7.91 -3.89
N CYS A 64 9.98 -8.17 -4.57
CA CYS A 64 10.63 -7.19 -5.45
C CYS A 64 10.12 -7.25 -6.89
N ALA A 65 9.74 -8.42 -7.43
CA ALA A 65 9.12 -8.52 -8.76
C ALA A 65 7.76 -7.82 -8.81
N ASN A 66 6.93 -8.03 -7.78
CA ASN A 66 5.65 -7.31 -7.62
C ASN A 66 5.83 -5.79 -7.52
N GLY A 67 7.02 -5.31 -7.17
CA GLY A 67 7.31 -3.89 -7.09
C GLY A 67 7.86 -3.26 -8.35
N LYS A 68 8.51 -4.04 -9.22
CA LYS A 68 9.24 -3.54 -10.41
C LYS A 68 8.46 -3.71 -11.71
N TYR A 69 7.48 -4.62 -11.73
CA TYR A 69 6.73 -4.94 -12.94
C TYR A 69 5.24 -4.70 -12.79
N TYR A 70 4.66 -4.80 -11.59
CA TYR A 70 3.21 -4.76 -11.44
C TYR A 70 2.64 -3.41 -11.88
N PHE A 71 3.08 -2.32 -11.26
CA PHE A 71 2.53 -1.01 -11.54
C PHE A 71 3.01 -0.49 -12.89
N SER A 72 4.29 -0.69 -13.23
CA SER A 72 4.80 -0.26 -14.53
C SER A 72 4.18 -1.04 -15.70
N SER A 73 3.88 -2.34 -15.57
CA SER A 73 3.20 -3.11 -16.63
C SER A 73 1.73 -2.73 -16.78
N VAL A 74 1.00 -2.63 -15.67
CA VAL A 74 -0.40 -2.16 -15.69
C VAL A 74 -0.45 -0.76 -16.30
N TYR A 75 0.46 0.12 -15.91
CA TYR A 75 0.53 1.45 -16.49
C TYR A 75 0.86 1.44 -17.99
N LYS A 76 1.87 0.67 -18.43
CA LYS A 76 2.18 0.51 -19.85
C LYS A 76 0.97 0.00 -20.64
N GLN A 77 0.18 -0.92 -20.07
CA GLN A 77 -1.04 -1.41 -20.68
C GLN A 77 -2.14 -0.32 -20.75
N LEU A 78 -2.29 0.48 -19.70
CA LEU A 78 -3.22 1.62 -19.70
C LEU A 78 -2.81 2.69 -20.73
N GLN A 79 -1.51 2.92 -20.89
CA GLN A 79 -0.97 3.81 -21.91
C GLN A 79 -1.22 3.26 -23.31
N SER A 80 -0.88 1.99 -23.58
CA SER A 80 -1.07 1.37 -24.89
C SER A 80 -2.54 1.37 -25.32
N ASN A 81 -3.44 1.20 -24.35
CA ASN A 81 -4.89 1.16 -24.60
C ASN A 81 -5.54 2.55 -24.61
N ARG A 82 -4.75 3.64 -24.50
CA ARG A 82 -5.24 5.04 -24.38
C ARG A 82 -6.25 5.23 -23.23
N GLN A 83 -6.18 4.38 -22.21
CA GLN A 83 -7.06 4.41 -21.03
C GLN A 83 -6.51 5.28 -19.90
N HIS A 84 -5.28 5.79 -20.02
CA HIS A 84 -4.66 6.63 -18.99
C HIS A 84 -5.51 7.87 -18.63
N ASN A 85 -6.18 8.50 -19.60
CA ASN A 85 -7.08 9.64 -19.36
C ASN A 85 -8.40 9.27 -18.66
N HIS A 86 -8.73 7.97 -18.62
CA HIS A 86 -9.91 7.42 -17.95
C HIS A 86 -9.54 6.61 -16.70
N THR A 87 -8.27 6.67 -16.28
CA THR A 87 -7.78 5.97 -15.10
C THR A 87 -7.56 6.97 -13.97
N ILE A 88 -8.03 6.60 -12.77
CA ILE A 88 -7.79 7.36 -11.56
C ILE A 88 -6.93 6.52 -10.63
N ILE A 89 -5.80 7.07 -10.22
CA ILE A 89 -4.97 6.46 -9.19
C ILE A 89 -5.28 7.16 -7.88
N VAL A 90 -5.63 6.36 -6.87
CA VAL A 90 -5.91 6.83 -5.51
C VAL A 90 -4.89 6.20 -4.58
N ALA A 91 -4.15 7.03 -3.87
CA ALA A 91 -3.30 6.58 -2.77
C ALA A 91 -4.20 6.23 -1.57
N ASN A 92 -4.00 5.06 -0.99
CA ASN A 92 -4.80 4.64 0.18
C ASN A 92 -4.56 5.58 1.37
N GLU A 93 -3.35 6.10 1.52
CA GLU A 93 -2.97 7.06 2.56
C GLU A 93 -3.70 8.40 2.39
N GLU A 94 -3.89 8.84 1.13
CA GLU A 94 -4.66 10.04 0.84
C GLU A 94 -6.15 9.84 1.11
N LEU A 95 -6.69 8.65 0.78
CA LEU A 95 -8.07 8.30 1.10
C LEU A 95 -8.30 8.26 2.62
N ASP A 96 -7.28 7.83 3.39
CA ASP A 96 -7.32 7.78 4.85
C ASP A 96 -7.38 9.17 5.49
N LEU A 97 -6.58 10.11 4.96
CA LEU A 97 -6.44 11.47 5.47
C LEU A 97 -7.47 12.45 4.91
N TYR A 98 -7.77 12.36 3.61
CA TYR A 98 -8.55 13.34 2.85
C TYR A 98 -9.65 12.69 1.99
N PRO A 99 -10.55 11.87 2.57
CA PRO A 99 -11.53 11.10 1.79
C PRO A 99 -12.45 11.96 0.92
N LEU A 100 -12.81 13.17 1.38
CA LEU A 100 -13.63 14.10 0.60
C LEU A 100 -12.88 14.62 -0.64
N GLN A 101 -11.60 14.97 -0.52
CA GLN A 101 -10.81 15.47 -1.65
C GLN A 101 -10.63 14.36 -2.70
N VAL A 102 -10.38 13.13 -2.23
CA VAL A 102 -10.31 11.96 -3.11
C VAL A 102 -11.65 11.72 -3.81
N ALA A 103 -12.76 11.75 -3.08
CA ALA A 103 -14.10 11.59 -3.67
C ALA A 103 -14.41 12.67 -4.70
N GLN A 104 -14.12 13.95 -4.41
CA GLN A 104 -14.30 15.06 -5.34
C GLN A 104 -13.45 14.89 -6.61
N ARG A 105 -12.22 14.39 -6.46
CA ARG A 105 -11.35 14.10 -7.60
C ARG A 105 -11.88 12.98 -8.46
N VAL A 106 -12.34 11.89 -7.84
CA VAL A 106 -12.98 10.77 -8.54
C VAL A 106 -14.20 11.25 -9.29
N ALA A 107 -15.10 11.94 -8.60
CA ALA A 107 -16.34 12.52 -9.12
C ALA A 107 -16.10 13.40 -10.36
N ARG A 108 -15.08 14.27 -10.31
CA ARG A 108 -14.71 15.13 -11.44
C ARG A 108 -14.32 14.35 -12.69
N VAL A 109 -13.55 13.26 -12.54
CA VAL A 109 -13.09 12.46 -13.69
C VAL A 109 -14.23 11.65 -14.30
N ILE A 110 -15.12 11.09 -13.48
CA ILE A 110 -16.24 10.28 -13.97
C ILE A 110 -17.51 11.08 -14.31
N GLY A 111 -17.49 12.41 -14.11
CA GLY A 111 -18.64 13.28 -14.35
C GLY A 111 -19.81 13.05 -13.38
N TYR A 112 -19.54 12.66 -12.14
CA TYR A 112 -20.55 12.35 -11.13
C TYR A 112 -20.71 13.50 -10.13
N ASN A 113 -21.93 13.77 -9.67
CA ASN A 113 -22.16 14.73 -8.59
C ASN A 113 -22.20 14.01 -7.24
N ILE A 114 -21.33 14.43 -6.31
CA ILE A 114 -21.26 13.88 -4.95
C ILE A 114 -21.87 14.80 -3.89
N ASP A 115 -22.56 15.87 -4.29
CA ASP A 115 -23.28 16.75 -3.37
C ASP A 115 -24.25 15.92 -2.52
N GLY A 116 -24.16 16.06 -1.20
CA GLY A 116 -24.98 15.31 -0.25
C GLY A 116 -24.51 13.88 0.06
N MET A 117 -23.40 13.40 -0.51
CA MET A 117 -22.85 12.10 -0.17
C MET A 117 -22.24 12.11 1.25
N ASP A 118 -22.69 11.20 2.12
CA ASP A 118 -22.10 11.04 3.45
C ASP A 118 -20.78 10.27 3.40
N LEU A 119 -19.67 11.01 3.44
CA LEU A 119 -18.32 10.45 3.53
C LEU A 119 -17.83 10.27 4.97
N SER A 120 -18.70 10.44 5.97
CA SER A 120 -18.34 10.29 7.38
C SER A 120 -17.93 8.86 7.73
N VAL A 121 -18.40 7.86 6.98
CA VAL A 121 -18.02 6.45 7.18
C VAL A 121 -16.51 6.25 7.03
N PHE A 122 -15.86 6.87 6.04
CA PHE A 122 -14.39 6.84 5.89
C PHE A 122 -13.65 7.45 7.08
N LYS A 123 -14.31 8.35 7.83
CA LYS A 123 -13.74 8.93 9.05
C LYS A 123 -13.99 8.06 10.28
N LYS A 124 -14.92 7.10 10.22
CA LYS A 124 -15.38 6.32 11.38
C LYS A 124 -14.82 4.91 11.43
N VAL A 125 -14.63 4.26 10.28
CA VAL A 125 -14.27 2.83 10.24
C VAL A 125 -13.17 2.52 9.25
N ARG A 126 -12.41 1.47 9.54
CA ARG A 126 -11.44 0.83 8.65
C ARG A 126 -11.89 -0.61 8.43
N ILE A 127 -11.71 -1.12 7.22
CA ILE A 127 -12.11 -2.48 6.82
C ILE A 127 -10.85 -3.29 6.55
N ASN A 128 -10.85 -4.58 6.88
CA ASN A 128 -9.71 -5.46 6.63
C ASN A 128 -8.39 -4.93 7.23
N THR A 129 -8.41 -4.59 8.52
CA THR A 129 -7.26 -4.04 9.24
C THR A 129 -6.98 -4.80 10.52
N GLN A 130 -5.70 -4.85 10.94
CA GLN A 130 -5.24 -5.55 12.14
C GLN A 130 -5.71 -7.02 12.15
N ASP A 131 -6.77 -7.31 12.89
CA ASP A 131 -7.21 -8.69 13.19
C ASP A 131 -8.52 -9.02 12.48
N ASN A 132 -9.14 -7.98 11.95
CA ASN A 132 -10.43 -8.01 11.29
C ASN A 132 -10.20 -8.31 9.81
N LYS A 133 -10.59 -9.52 9.38
CA LYS A 133 -10.47 -10.01 8.01
C LYS A 133 -11.84 -10.43 7.47
N GLY A 134 -12.13 -10.11 6.21
CA GLY A 134 -13.34 -10.50 5.51
C GLY A 134 -14.31 -9.34 5.23
N THR A 135 -15.35 -9.64 4.46
CA THR A 135 -16.24 -8.64 3.83
C THR A 135 -16.96 -7.70 4.81
N ASN A 136 -17.23 -8.18 6.03
CA ASN A 136 -17.95 -7.42 7.07
C ASN A 136 -17.04 -6.98 8.23
N SER A 137 -15.73 -7.10 8.07
CA SER A 137 -14.79 -6.92 9.16
C SER A 137 -14.36 -5.47 9.29
N VAL A 138 -14.88 -4.79 10.31
CA VAL A 138 -14.69 -3.36 10.55
C VAL A 138 -14.00 -3.10 11.89
N THR A 139 -13.06 -2.16 11.89
CA THR A 139 -12.46 -1.57 13.09
C THR A 139 -12.85 -0.10 13.15
N SER A 140 -13.22 0.42 14.31
CA SER A 140 -13.43 1.87 14.46
C SER A 140 -12.09 2.62 14.29
N LYS A 141 -12.13 3.86 13.80
CA LYS A 141 -10.92 4.66 13.57
C LYS A 141 -10.12 4.87 14.86
N GLU A 142 -10.79 4.98 16.00
CA GLU A 142 -10.18 5.21 17.31
C GLU A 142 -9.34 4.00 17.78
N ASN A 143 -9.73 2.79 17.36
CA ASN A 143 -9.05 1.54 17.69
C ASN A 143 -8.08 1.08 16.59
N TYR A 144 -8.06 1.80 15.47
CA TYR A 144 -7.20 1.47 14.35
C TYR A 144 -5.75 1.82 14.65
N MET A 145 -4.88 0.83 14.50
CA MET A 145 -3.43 1.01 14.56
C MET A 145 -2.82 0.75 13.18
N HIS A 146 -2.17 1.77 12.63
CA HIS A 146 -1.59 1.70 11.29
C HIS A 146 -0.41 0.71 11.23
N GLY A 147 -0.46 -0.20 10.26
CA GLY A 147 0.69 -1.05 9.91
C GLY A 147 1.07 -2.14 10.92
N VAL A 148 0.19 -2.45 11.89
CA VAL A 148 0.43 -3.47 12.91
C VAL A 148 -0.72 -4.48 12.97
N TYR A 149 -0.42 -5.72 13.35
CA TYR A 149 -1.34 -6.86 13.29
C TYR A 149 -1.14 -7.79 14.50
N ASN A 150 -2.20 -8.35 15.09
CA ASN A 150 -2.08 -9.25 16.25
C ASN A 150 -1.27 -10.50 15.92
N ILE A 151 -1.38 -11.04 14.71
CA ILE A 151 -0.63 -12.24 14.32
C ILE A 151 0.90 -12.03 14.38
N SER A 152 1.35 -10.79 14.25
CA SER A 152 2.75 -10.38 14.45
C SER A 152 2.97 -9.69 15.80
N ASN A 153 2.13 -9.95 16.80
CA ASN A 153 2.15 -9.33 18.13
C ASN A 153 2.20 -7.79 18.08
N TYR A 154 1.49 -7.20 17.11
CA TYR A 154 1.48 -5.76 16.82
C TYR A 154 2.88 -5.15 16.59
N GLN A 155 3.88 -5.97 16.26
CA GLN A 155 5.20 -5.46 15.91
C GLN A 155 5.14 -4.78 14.53
N PRO A 156 5.72 -3.58 14.39
CA PRO A 156 5.75 -2.88 13.11
C PRO A 156 6.75 -3.52 12.15
N LEU A 157 6.57 -3.24 10.85
CA LEU A 157 7.55 -3.58 9.84
C LEU A 157 8.93 -2.99 10.19
N SER A 158 9.97 -3.82 10.20
CA SER A 158 11.32 -3.34 10.49
C SER A 158 11.81 -2.32 9.45
N GLN A 159 12.54 -1.30 9.92
CA GLN A 159 13.08 -0.26 9.04
C GLN A 159 14.03 -0.85 7.98
N LYS A 160 14.82 -1.87 8.34
CA LYS A 160 15.71 -2.58 7.41
C LYS A 160 14.92 -3.23 6.27
N THR A 161 13.80 -3.87 6.57
CA THR A 161 12.93 -4.44 5.52
C THR A 161 12.32 -3.35 4.66
N ARG A 162 11.85 -2.26 5.27
CA ARG A 162 11.28 -1.10 4.55
C ARG A 162 12.28 -0.55 3.53
N THR A 163 13.54 -0.38 3.92
CA THR A 163 14.61 0.07 3.01
C THR A 163 14.81 -0.86 1.82
N VAL A 164 14.81 -2.18 2.03
CA VAL A 164 14.99 -3.15 0.92
C VAL A 164 13.82 -3.10 -0.06
N ILE A 165 12.59 -3.11 0.45
CA ILE A 165 11.38 -3.05 -0.40
C ILE A 165 11.32 -1.71 -1.16
N ASN A 166 11.55 -0.59 -0.47
CA ASN A 166 11.54 0.74 -1.11
C ASN A 166 12.54 0.81 -2.26
N LYS A 167 13.75 0.23 -2.10
CA LYS A 167 14.73 0.15 -3.19
C LYS A 167 14.21 -0.66 -4.38
N CYS A 168 13.55 -1.78 -4.13
CA CYS A 168 12.96 -2.59 -5.20
C CYS A 168 11.85 -1.87 -5.97
N TRP A 169 11.12 -0.97 -5.31
CA TRP A 169 9.93 -0.30 -5.86
C TRP A 169 10.22 1.12 -6.37
N HIS A 170 11.47 1.58 -6.27
CA HIS A 170 11.82 2.98 -6.49
C HIS A 170 11.49 3.45 -7.92
N GLU A 171 11.87 2.66 -8.92
CA GLU A 171 11.62 2.97 -10.35
C GLU A 171 10.13 3.04 -10.67
N ASP A 172 9.35 2.05 -10.23
CA ASP A 172 7.89 2.03 -10.41
C ASP A 172 7.23 3.21 -9.72
N CYS A 173 7.70 3.57 -8.52
CA CYS A 173 7.14 4.70 -7.82
C CYS A 173 7.45 6.05 -8.53
N ILE A 174 8.64 6.21 -9.11
CA ILE A 174 8.95 7.37 -9.96
C ILE A 174 8.09 7.37 -11.23
N ALA A 175 7.83 6.22 -11.82
CA ALA A 175 6.98 6.12 -13.00
C ALA A 175 5.53 6.50 -12.68
N LEU A 176 4.99 6.00 -11.56
CA LEU A 176 3.65 6.31 -11.08
C LEU A 176 3.47 7.79 -10.72
N SER A 177 4.50 8.43 -10.16
CA SER A 177 4.40 9.86 -9.79
C SER A 177 4.32 10.81 -10.98
N LYS A 178 4.52 10.30 -12.20
CA LYS A 178 4.33 11.02 -13.48
C LYS A 178 2.92 10.84 -14.07
N ILE A 179 2.00 10.20 -13.36
CA ILE A 179 0.64 9.98 -13.83
C ILE A 179 -0.27 11.08 -13.28
N PRO A 180 -0.94 11.88 -14.12
CA PRO A 180 -1.93 12.84 -13.67
C PRO A 180 -3.14 12.16 -13.05
N PRO A 181 -3.84 12.78 -12.09
CA PRO A 181 -3.46 13.99 -11.34
C PRO A 181 -2.42 13.63 -10.26
N TYR A 182 -1.22 14.19 -10.39
CA TYR A 182 0.03 13.71 -9.77
C TYR A 182 -0.02 13.59 -8.24
N TYR A 183 -0.11 12.37 -7.72
CA TYR A 183 0.23 12.08 -6.33
C TYR A 183 1.74 11.87 -6.22
N LYS A 184 2.42 12.74 -5.46
CA LYS A 184 3.87 12.65 -5.22
C LYS A 184 4.13 11.91 -3.92
N TYR A 185 4.57 10.66 -4.02
CA TYR A 185 5.14 9.96 -2.88
C TYR A 185 6.54 10.53 -2.60
N THR A 186 6.70 11.25 -1.48
CA THR A 186 8.00 11.78 -1.04
C THR A 186 9.07 10.70 -0.92
N ALA A 187 8.68 9.48 -0.52
CA ALA A 187 9.54 8.31 -0.46
C ALA A 187 10.18 7.92 -1.82
N CYS A 188 9.63 8.42 -2.93
CA CYS A 188 10.05 8.10 -4.28
C CYS A 188 10.87 9.22 -4.93
N HIS A 189 10.99 10.34 -4.22
CA HIS A 189 11.75 11.52 -4.64
C HIS A 189 12.67 11.95 -3.49
N THR A 190 13.61 11.09 -3.10
CA THR A 190 14.59 11.37 -2.06
C THR A 190 15.43 12.63 -2.33
N GLU A 191 15.55 13.03 -3.61
CA GLU A 191 16.20 14.28 -4.04
C GLU A 191 15.42 15.56 -3.65
N LEU A 192 14.11 15.46 -3.36
CA LEU A 192 13.30 16.61 -2.91
C LEU A 192 13.46 16.89 -1.40
N GLY A 193 14.04 15.96 -0.63
CA GLY A 193 14.21 16.08 0.83
C GLY A 193 15.51 16.74 1.28
N THR A 194 16.50 16.92 0.38
CA THR A 194 17.82 17.48 0.74
C THR A 194 17.93 18.99 0.55
N ASN A 195 16.89 19.67 0.04
CA ASN A 195 16.90 21.13 -0.18
C ASN A 195 16.10 21.92 0.87
N THR A 196 15.78 21.33 2.03
CA THR A 196 15.03 22.02 3.09
C THR A 196 15.77 21.95 4.41
N THR A 197 16.97 22.52 4.45
CA THR A 197 17.62 22.89 5.71
C THR A 197 17.40 24.39 5.97
N SER A 198 16.84 24.66 7.15
CA SER A 198 16.71 25.95 7.87
C SER A 198 15.49 26.84 7.56
N SER A 199 14.36 26.55 8.21
CA SER A 199 13.75 27.53 9.12
C SER A 199 12.86 26.82 10.13
N SER A 200 13.11 27.11 11.40
CA SER A 200 12.44 26.70 12.63
C SER A 200 10.93 26.42 12.60
N ALA A 201 10.58 25.34 13.32
CA ALA A 201 9.42 25.17 14.19
C ALA A 201 8.02 25.50 13.62
N ASP A 202 7.41 24.50 12.97
CA ASP A 202 6.11 23.94 13.39
C ASP A 202 5.89 22.65 12.58
N ASP A 203 6.05 21.51 13.24
CA ASP A 203 6.03 20.18 12.62
C ASP A 203 4.57 19.75 12.36
N SER A 204 3.99 20.34 11.32
CA SER A 204 2.86 19.76 10.62
C SER A 204 3.36 19.35 9.24
N ASP A 205 3.31 18.04 8.95
CA ASP A 205 3.64 17.46 7.65
C ASP A 205 2.73 18.05 6.56
N VAL A 206 3.09 19.22 6.04
CA VAL A 206 2.41 19.88 4.94
C VAL A 206 2.79 19.19 3.64
N ILE A 207 1.92 18.29 3.18
CA ILE A 207 1.88 17.86 1.78
C ILE A 207 1.48 19.08 0.93
N ARG A 208 2.46 19.79 0.37
CA ARG A 208 2.21 20.91 -0.55
C ARG A 208 1.84 20.39 -1.94
N LEU A 209 0.54 20.31 -2.20
CA LEU A 209 0.00 20.22 -3.56
C LEU A 209 0.15 21.58 -4.25
N ARG A 210 1.15 21.73 -5.13
CA ARG A 210 1.15 22.82 -6.12
C ARG A 210 0.21 22.42 -7.25
N LEU A 211 -0.95 23.04 -7.32
CA LEU A 211 -1.78 23.09 -8.50
C LEU A 211 -1.16 24.12 -9.46
N SER A 212 -0.82 23.69 -10.67
CA SER A 212 -0.54 24.54 -11.82
C SER A 212 -1.29 23.96 -13.02
#